data_AF-A0A2V2ZB85-F1
#
_entry.id   AF-A0A2V2ZB85-F1
#
_cell.length_a   1.000
_cell.length_b   1.000
_cell.length_c   1.000
_cell.angle_alpha   90.00
_cell.angle_beta   90.00
_cell.angle_gamma   90.00
#
_symmetry.space_group_name_H-M   'P 1'
#
loop_
_entity.id
_entity.type
_entity.pdbx_description
1 polymer ?
#
loop_
_entity_poly.entity_id
_entity_poly.type
_entity_poly.pdbx_seq_one_letter_code
_entity_poly.pdbx_strand_id
1 'polypeptide(L)'
;MKSEHGCTILFVVPEESYPTSEFIDFESTIEEFLGNLNFWIKNSRNGLIVNLDIDYFYSQHKKLYKIYSDELIINVATILLENMDKIDVLTIALSPECCGGWENAFKTLKVINNIMDLGLEI
;
A
#
# COMPACT_ATOMS: atom_id res chain seq x y z
N MET A 1 29.14 1.70 -2.32
CA MET A 1 28.27 1.29 -1.21
C MET A 1 26.84 1.49 -1.70
N LYS A 2 26.17 0.42 -2.12
CA LYS A 2 24.82 0.46 -2.70
C LYS A 2 23.84 0.80 -1.59
N SER A 3 22.94 1.76 -1.80
CA SER A 3 21.88 2.10 -0.86
C SER A 3 20.72 1.13 -1.04
N GLU A 4 20.53 0.24 -0.07
CA GLU A 4 19.36 -0.62 0.11
C GLU A 4 18.16 0.31 0.42
N HIS A 5 17.26 0.53 -0.54
CA HIS A 5 15.98 -0.19 -0.77
C HIS A 5 14.94 0.09 0.31
N GLY A 6 14.07 1.07 0.06
CA GLY A 6 12.72 1.11 0.62
C GLY A 6 11.76 0.61 -0.45
N CYS A 7 11.64 -0.70 -0.61
CA CYS A 7 10.64 -1.34 -1.46
C CYS A 7 9.66 -2.04 -0.52
N THR A 8 8.54 -1.39 -0.24
CA THR A 8 7.44 -1.97 0.51
C THR A 8 6.52 -2.65 -0.50
N ILE A 9 6.44 -3.98 -0.42
CA ILE A 9 5.70 -4.84 -1.35
C ILE A 9 4.29 -5.03 -0.81
N LEU A 10 3.27 -4.59 -1.56
CA LEU A 10 1.90 -5.05 -1.34
C LEU A 10 1.83 -6.51 -1.79
N PHE A 11 1.87 -7.44 -0.85
CA PHE A 11 1.64 -8.85 -1.16
C PHE A 11 0.15 -9.08 -1.36
N VAL A 12 -0.24 -9.29 -2.62
CA VAL A 12 -1.51 -9.89 -2.99
C VAL A 12 -1.23 -11.38 -3.21
N VAL A 13 -1.49 -12.23 -2.21
CA VAL A 13 -1.23 -13.67 -2.31
C VAL A 13 -2.54 -14.38 -2.68
N PRO A 14 -2.70 -14.89 -3.91
CA PRO A 14 -3.78 -15.82 -4.23
C PRO A 14 -3.50 -17.19 -3.58
N GLU A 15 -4.56 -17.90 -3.14
CA GLU A 15 -4.48 -19.19 -2.44
C GLU A 15 -3.82 -20.36 -3.22
N GLU A 16 -3.38 -20.17 -4.48
CA GLU A 16 -2.66 -21.20 -5.24
C GLU A 16 -1.35 -20.69 -5.88
N SER A 17 -0.43 -21.65 -6.05
CA SER A 17 1.02 -21.54 -6.25
C SER A 17 1.53 -20.43 -7.19
N TYR A 18 2.47 -19.66 -6.64
CA TYR A 18 3.37 -18.71 -7.30
C TYR A 18 3.85 -19.15 -8.70
N PRO A 19 3.78 -18.27 -9.73
CA PRO A 19 4.86 -18.22 -10.70
C PRO A 19 6.12 -17.69 -10.00
N THR A 20 7.23 -18.39 -10.21
CA THR A 20 8.54 -18.08 -9.64
C THR A 20 8.98 -16.64 -9.97
N SER A 21 9.10 -15.84 -8.91
CA SER A 21 9.75 -14.52 -8.83
C SER A 21 9.26 -13.44 -9.78
N GLU A 22 8.46 -12.52 -9.26
CA GLU A 22 8.55 -11.11 -9.67
C GLU A 22 8.59 -10.26 -8.39
N PHE A 23 9.80 -10.09 -7.85
CA PHE A 23 10.07 -8.91 -7.04
C PHE A 23 9.90 -7.71 -7.97
N ILE A 24 8.99 -6.80 -7.64
CA ILE A 24 8.79 -5.57 -8.41
C ILE A 24 9.92 -4.61 -8.02
N ASP A 25 11.00 -4.62 -8.80
CA ASP A 25 12.11 -3.68 -8.65
C ASP A 25 11.72 -2.36 -9.37
N PHE A 26 11.51 -1.30 -8.60
CA PHE A 26 10.74 -0.11 -9.01
C PHE A 26 11.64 1.00 -9.61
N GLU A 27 11.60 1.15 -10.94
CA GLU A 27 11.62 2.47 -11.60
C GLU A 27 10.26 2.75 -12.27
N SER A 28 9.14 2.28 -11.68
CA SER A 28 7.81 2.48 -12.27
C SER A 28 7.18 3.80 -11.83
N THR A 29 6.40 4.44 -12.73
CA THR A 29 5.70 5.70 -12.40
C THR A 29 4.52 5.44 -11.45
N ILE A 30 4.01 6.50 -10.81
CA ILE A 30 2.84 6.39 -9.91
C ILE A 30 1.63 5.82 -10.66
N GLU A 31 1.43 6.22 -11.91
CA GLU A 31 0.32 5.77 -12.75
C GLU A 31 0.44 4.28 -13.08
N GLU A 32 1.65 3.81 -13.37
CA GLU A 32 1.93 2.40 -13.61
C GLU A 32 1.67 1.56 -12.36
N PHE A 33 2.12 2.03 -11.19
CA PHE A 33 1.81 1.40 -9.91
C PHE A 33 0.30 1.25 -9.69
N LEU A 34 -0.45 2.34 -9.84
CA LEU A 34 -1.91 2.34 -9.63
C LEU A 34 -2.63 1.45 -10.64
N GLY A 35 -2.19 1.48 -11.90
CA GLY A 35 -2.71 0.61 -12.96
C GLY A 35 -2.49 -0.87 -12.64
N ASN A 36 -1.27 -1.22 -12.24
CA ASN A 36 -0.89 -2.58 -11.88
C ASN A 36 -1.65 -3.07 -10.64
N LEU A 37 -1.75 -2.25 -9.60
CA LEU A 37 -2.53 -2.56 -8.39
C LEU A 37 -3.97 -2.95 -8.72
N ASN A 38 -4.66 -2.09 -9.48
CA ASN A 38 -6.05 -2.34 -9.87
C ASN A 38 -6.18 -3.58 -10.76
N PHE A 39 -5.23 -3.77 -11.68
CA PHE A 39 -5.20 -4.94 -12.57
C PHE A 39 -5.05 -6.25 -11.79
N TRP A 40 -4.12 -6.32 -10.83
CA TRP A 40 -3.87 -7.53 -10.04
C TRP A 40 -5.08 -7.92 -9.19
N ILE A 41 -5.72 -6.94 -8.55
CA ILE A 41 -6.90 -7.21 -7.71
C ILE A 41 -8.08 -7.69 -8.58
N LYS A 42 -8.40 -6.96 -9.66
CA LYS A 42 -9.52 -7.29 -10.55
C LYS A 42 -9.42 -8.66 -11.20
N ASN A 43 -8.21 -9.06 -11.58
CA ASN A 43 -7.97 -10.30 -12.30
C ASN A 43 -7.64 -11.48 -11.38
N SER A 44 -7.69 -11.29 -10.05
CA SER A 44 -7.55 -12.40 -9.13
C SER A 44 -8.69 -13.42 -9.31
N ARG A 45 -8.31 -14.69 -9.39
CA ARG A 45 -9.26 -15.81 -9.46
C ARG A 45 -9.76 -16.24 -8.09
N ASN A 46 -8.99 -15.96 -7.05
CA ASN A 46 -9.26 -16.32 -5.66
C ASN A 46 -9.44 -15.04 -4.82
N GLY A 47 -9.98 -15.19 -3.61
CA GLY A 47 -9.97 -14.09 -2.66
C GLY A 47 -8.55 -13.74 -2.23
N LEU A 48 -8.36 -12.47 -1.88
CA LEU A 48 -7.04 -11.87 -1.68
C LEU A 48 -6.80 -11.51 -0.22
N ILE A 49 -5.57 -11.77 0.22
CA ILE A 49 -5.00 -11.16 1.42
C ILE A 49 -4.19 -9.96 0.95
N VAL A 50 -4.52 -8.77 1.45
CA VAL A 50 -3.86 -7.51 1.13
C VAL A 50 -3.24 -6.96 2.41
N ASN A 51 -1.90 -6.80 2.41
CA ASN A 51 -1.18 -6.12 3.48
C ASN A 51 -0.65 -4.77 3.03
N LEU A 52 -1.27 -3.68 3.53
CA LEU A 52 -0.88 -2.31 3.25
C LEU A 52 0.00 -1.76 4.38
N ASP A 53 1.30 -1.70 4.13
CA ASP A 53 2.24 -0.95 4.95
C ASP A 53 2.23 0.52 4.53
N ILE A 54 1.82 1.41 5.45
CA ILE A 54 1.69 2.85 5.11
C ILE A 54 3.05 3.57 5.04
N ASP A 55 4.13 2.92 5.48
CA ASP A 55 5.48 3.47 5.34
C ASP A 55 5.94 3.59 3.89
N TYR A 56 5.27 2.88 2.96
CA TYR A 56 5.41 3.05 1.52
C TYR A 56 5.27 4.52 1.10
N PHE A 57 4.47 5.31 1.84
CA PHE A 57 4.24 6.71 1.53
C PHE A 57 5.39 7.66 1.97
N TYR A 58 6.45 7.12 2.57
CA TYR A 58 7.52 7.88 3.23
C TYR A 58 8.92 7.45 2.77
N SER A 59 9.86 8.40 2.69
CA SER A 59 11.29 8.13 2.40
C SER A 59 12.14 8.52 3.59
N GLN A 60 13.20 7.74 3.83
CA GLN A 60 14.28 8.08 4.74
C GLN A 60 15.51 8.72 4.05
N HIS A 61 15.43 9.10 2.77
CA HIS A 61 16.58 9.68 2.06
C HIS A 61 17.02 11.02 2.69
N LYS A 62 18.15 10.99 3.42
CA LYS A 62 18.79 12.10 4.17
C LYS A 62 18.01 12.62 5.38
N LYS A 63 16.67 12.64 5.35
CA LYS A 63 15.74 12.87 6.46
C LYS A 63 14.43 12.17 6.13
N LEU A 64 13.60 11.96 7.15
CA LEU A 64 12.30 11.35 6.94
C LEU A 64 11.27 12.37 6.43
N TYR A 65 10.65 12.09 5.30
CA TYR A 65 9.61 12.92 4.71
C TYR A 65 8.61 12.07 3.91
N LYS A 66 7.38 12.56 3.80
CA LYS A 66 6.34 11.94 2.97
C LYS A 66 6.69 12.18 1.49
N ILE A 67 6.83 11.11 0.70
CA ILE A 67 7.25 11.22 -0.72
C ILE A 67 6.04 11.45 -1.61
N TYR A 68 4.89 10.91 -1.22
CA TYR A 68 3.68 10.92 -2.02
C TYR A 68 2.61 11.82 -1.41
N SER A 69 1.83 12.49 -2.26
CA SER A 69 0.72 13.35 -1.84
C SER A 69 -0.40 12.53 -1.20
N ASP A 70 -1.29 13.21 -0.48
CA ASP A 70 -2.54 12.60 0.00
C ASP A 70 -3.37 12.02 -1.17
N GLU A 71 -3.25 12.58 -2.37
CA GLU A 71 -3.89 12.08 -3.60
C GLU A 71 -3.50 10.63 -3.92
N LEU A 72 -2.23 10.25 -3.76
CA LEU A 72 -1.84 8.86 -3.98
C LEU A 72 -2.50 7.93 -2.96
N ILE A 73 -2.51 8.32 -1.69
CA ILE A 73 -3.13 7.52 -0.62
C ILE A 73 -4.63 7.37 -0.89
N ILE A 74 -5.29 8.45 -1.33
CA ILE A 74 -6.70 8.43 -1.74
C ILE A 74 -6.90 7.46 -2.90
N ASN A 75 -6.04 7.49 -3.94
CA ASN A 75 -6.16 6.59 -5.10
C ASN A 75 -5.97 5.13 -4.72
N VAL A 76 -4.99 4.81 -3.86
CA VAL A 76 -4.79 3.45 -3.35
C VAL A 76 -6.01 3.00 -2.54
N ALA A 77 -6.47 3.81 -1.58
CA ALA A 77 -7.64 3.50 -0.77
C ALA A 77 -8.92 3.33 -1.62
N THR A 78 -9.09 4.14 -2.67
CA THR A 78 -10.21 4.03 -3.61
C THR A 78 -10.15 2.72 -4.40
N ILE A 79 -8.98 2.33 -4.93
CA ILE A 79 -8.82 1.05 -5.63
C ILE A 79 -9.14 -0.13 -4.69
N LEU A 80 -8.70 -0.07 -3.44
CA LEU A 80 -9.01 -1.11 -2.45
C LEU A 80 -10.51 -1.18 -2.18
N LEU A 81 -11.16 -0.04 -1.94
CA LEU A 81 -12.60 0.04 -1.71
C LEU A 81 -13.43 -0.48 -2.89
N GLU A 82 -13.07 -0.08 -4.11
CA GLU A 82 -13.77 -0.48 -5.35
C GLU A 82 -13.69 -1.99 -5.62
N ASN A 83 -12.72 -2.68 -5.03
CA ASN A 83 -12.49 -4.11 -5.24
C ASN A 83 -12.56 -4.91 -3.93
N MET A 84 -13.26 -4.38 -2.92
CA MET A 84 -13.31 -5.00 -1.59
C MET A 84 -14.04 -6.35 -1.60
N ASP A 85 -14.85 -6.63 -2.63
CA ASP A 85 -15.48 -7.94 -2.89
C ASP A 85 -14.47 -9.05 -3.26
N LYS A 86 -13.25 -8.66 -3.64
CA LYS A 86 -12.14 -9.58 -3.98
C LYS A 86 -11.15 -9.78 -2.84
N ILE A 87 -11.27 -9.02 -1.76
CA ILE A 87 -10.30 -8.98 -0.67
C ILE A 87 -10.93 -9.66 0.55
N ASP A 88 -10.43 -10.85 0.90
CA ASP A 88 -10.88 -11.59 2.08
C ASP A 88 -10.33 -10.98 3.37
N VAL A 89 -9.10 -10.45 3.30
CA VAL A 89 -8.39 -9.86 4.44
C VAL A 89 -7.64 -8.63 3.99
N LEU A 90 -7.90 -7.50 4.67
CA LEU A 90 -7.09 -6.30 4.57
C LEU A 90 -6.40 -6.02 5.91
N THR A 91 -5.08 -5.94 5.90
CA THR A 91 -4.28 -5.47 7.03
C THR A 91 -3.65 -4.13 6.70
N ILE A 92 -3.64 -3.22 7.67
CA ILE A 92 -2.98 -1.92 7.55
C ILE A 92 -1.94 -1.82 8.66
N ALA A 93 -0.67 -1.76 8.29
CA ALA A 93 0.44 -1.63 9.22
C ALA A 93 0.90 -0.17 9.28
N LEU A 94 1.00 0.37 10.51
CA LEU A 94 1.17 1.81 10.77
C LEU A 94 2.63 2.29 10.76
N SER A 95 3.59 1.42 11.11
CA SER A 95 5.04 1.67 11.08
C SER A 95 5.46 3.11 11.45
N PRO A 96 5.12 3.62 12.65
CA PRO A 96 5.31 5.03 13.03
C PRO A 96 6.78 5.47 12.99
N GLU A 97 7.72 4.59 13.28
CA GLU A 97 9.16 4.80 13.15
C GLU A 97 9.59 5.08 11.69
N CYS A 98 8.86 4.53 10.72
CA CYS A 98 9.07 4.75 9.31
C CYS A 98 8.26 5.94 8.74
N CYS A 99 7.24 6.41 9.46
CA CYS A 99 6.39 7.55 9.06
C CYS A 99 6.83 8.90 9.67
N GLY A 100 7.65 8.86 10.72
CA GLY A 100 8.19 10.05 11.41
C GLY A 100 7.43 10.40 12.66
N GLY A 101 6.97 9.36 13.34
CA GLY A 101 6.17 9.42 14.54
C GLY A 101 4.72 9.01 14.28
N TRP A 102 4.05 8.72 15.39
CA TRP A 102 2.64 8.33 15.42
C TRP A 102 1.71 9.33 14.75
N GLU A 103 2.00 10.63 14.89
CA GLU A 103 1.17 11.68 14.28
C GLU A 103 1.06 11.52 12.75
N ASN A 104 2.17 11.21 12.08
CA ASN A 104 2.17 11.03 10.63
C ASN A 104 1.49 9.71 10.23
N ALA A 105 1.76 8.63 10.97
CA ALA A 105 1.10 7.34 10.74
C ALA A 105 -0.43 7.46 10.86
N PHE A 106 -0.91 8.12 11.92
CA PHE A 106 -2.35 8.34 12.12
C PHE A 106 -2.96 9.29 11.09
N LYS A 107 -2.24 10.34 10.64
CA LYS A 107 -2.72 11.20 9.55
C LYS A 107 -2.96 10.39 8.27
N THR A 108 -2.05 9.49 7.91
CA THR A 108 -2.20 8.64 6.73
C THR A 108 -3.32 7.61 6.92
N LEU A 109 -3.40 6.95 8.09
CA LEU A 109 -4.50 6.05 8.41
C LEU A 109 -5.85 6.77 8.35
N LYS A 110 -5.94 8.01 8.82
CA LYS A 110 -7.17 8.81 8.79
C LYS A 110 -7.66 9.06 7.37
N VAL A 111 -6.77 9.30 6.41
CA VAL A 111 -7.14 9.40 4.99
C VAL A 111 -7.73 8.09 4.50
N ILE A 112 -7.06 6.96 4.77
CA ILE A 112 -7.54 5.63 4.36
C ILE A 112 -8.88 5.30 5.01
N ASN A 113 -9.02 5.52 6.32
CA ASN A 113 -10.24 5.30 7.11
C ASN A 113 -11.42 6.10 6.56
N ASN A 114 -11.20 7.36 6.18
CA ASN A 114 -12.26 8.21 5.64
C ASN A 114 -12.73 7.77 4.25
N ILE A 115 -11.81 7.32 3.39
CA ILE A 115 -12.16 6.86 2.04
C ILE A 115 -12.87 5.50 2.11
N MET A 116 -12.33 4.57 2.89
CA MET A 116 -12.82 3.19 2.96
C MET A 116 -13.95 2.99 3.99
N ASP A 117 -14.31 4.02 4.75
CA ASP A 117 -15.30 3.99 5.84
C ASP A 117 -15.08 2.83 6.83
N LEU A 118 -13.84 2.69 7.32
CA LEU A 118 -13.46 1.55 8.19
C LEU A 118 -14.03 1.65 9.61
N GLY A 119 -14.69 2.75 9.96
CA GLY A 119 -15.30 2.96 11.28
C GLY A 119 -14.31 3.06 12.45
N LEU A 120 -13.03 3.38 12.17
CA LEU A 120 -12.01 3.52 13.21
C LEU A 120 -12.10 4.89 13.89
N GLU A 121 -12.03 4.91 15.22
CA GLU A 121 -11.94 6.14 16.02
C GLU A 121 -10.46 6.56 16.16
N ILE A 122 -10.04 7.54 15.34
CA ILE A 122 -8.63 8.00 15.20
C ILE A 122 -8.49 9.52 15.27
#